data_AF-A0A9Q4XWN1-F1
#
_entry.id   AF-A0A9Q4XWN1-F1
#
_cell.length_a   1.000
_cell.length_b   1.000
_cell.length_c   1.000
_cell.angle_alpha   90.00
_cell.angle_beta   90.00
_cell.angle_gamma   90.00
#
_symmetry.space_group_name_H-M   'P 1'
#
loop_
_entity.id
_entity.type
_entity.pdbx_description
1 polymer ?
#
loop_
_entity_poly.entity_id
_entity_poly.type
_entity_poly.pdbx_seq_one_letter_code
_entity_poly.pdbx_strand_id
1 'polypeptide(L)' 'MNKKAIQQYFIALGIGMLVCGIWQGLELAIEGEITHRSVDDIIGLILVASLYFNFKSWANK' A
#
# COMPACT_ATOMS: atom_id res chain seq x y z
N MET A 1 2.76 -3.42 -24.71
CA MET A 1 2.29 -2.87 -23.42
C MET A 1 3.12 -1.64 -23.07
N ASN A 2 2.49 -0.53 -22.66
CA ASN A 2 3.18 0.76 -22.47
C ASN A 2 4.10 0.70 -21.24
N LYS A 3 5.42 0.85 -21.44
CA LYS A 3 6.45 0.74 -20.37
C LYS A 3 6.15 1.66 -19.17
N LYS A 4 5.60 2.85 -19.42
CA LYS A 4 5.21 3.79 -18.36
C LYS A 4 4.05 3.26 -17.51
N ALA A 5 3.05 2.63 -18.14
CA ALA A 5 1.92 2.07 -17.41
C ALA A 5 2.37 0.92 -16.49
N ILE A 6 3.25 0.04 -17.00
CA ILE A 6 3.83 -1.06 -16.22
C ILE A 6 4.55 -0.53 -14.97
N GLN A 7 5.37 0.51 -15.14
CA GLN A 7 6.08 1.12 -14.02
C GLN A 7 5.12 1.69 -12.97
N GLN A 8 4.03 2.35 -13.39
CA GLN A 8 3.03 2.88 -12.45
C GLN A 8 2.34 1.75 -11.65
N TYR A 9 2.05 0.62 -12.29
CA TYR A 9 1.50 -0.55 -11.59
C TYR A 9 2.47 -1.10 -10.54
N PHE A 10 3.76 -1.24 -10.87
CA PHE A 10 4.76 -1.69 -9.91
C PHE A 10 4.92 -0.75 -8.72
N ILE A 11 4.85 0.57 -8.95
CA ILE A 11 4.89 1.56 -7.87
C ILE A 11 3.69 1.40 -6.94
N ALA A 12 2.48 1.33 -7.50
CA ALA A 12 1.26 1.14 -6.71
C ALA A 12 1.29 -0.18 -5.91
N LEU A 13 1.73 -1.27 -6.55
CA LEU A 13 1.89 -2.57 -5.92
C LEU A 13 2.96 -2.54 -4.81
N GLY A 14 4.09 -1.86 -5.05
CA GLY A 14 5.14 -1.66 -4.05
C GLY A 14 4.64 -0.92 -2.80
N ILE A 15 3.90 0.16 -3.00
CA ILE A 15 3.27 0.91 -1.89
C ILE A 15 2.27 0.01 -1.15
N GLY A 16 1.44 -0.75 -1.87
CA GLY A 16 0.50 -1.70 -1.29
C GLY A 16 1.18 -2.75 -0.41
N MET A 17 2.23 -3.40 -0.93
CA MET A 17 2.98 -4.40 -0.17
C MET A 17 3.63 -3.82 1.09
N LEU A 18 4.14 -2.59 1.03
CA LEU A 18 4.71 -1.92 2.20
C LEU A 18 3.64 -1.61 3.26
N VAL A 19 2.49 -1.07 2.84
CA VAL A 19 1.38 -0.77 3.76
C VAL A 19 0.88 -2.05 4.43
N CYS A 20 0.61 -3.10 3.65
CA CYS A 20 0.16 -4.38 4.20
C CYS A 20 1.22 -5.01 5.12
N GLY A 21 2.50 -5.00 4.71
CA GLY A 21 3.58 -5.57 5.50
C GLY A 21 3.80 -4.84 6.83
N ILE A 22 3.68 -3.52 6.85
CA ILE A 22 3.76 -2.73 8.09
C ILE A 22 2.57 -3.07 9.00
N TRP A 23 1.35 -3.13 8.45
CA TRP A 23 0.15 -3.43 9.25
C TRP A 23 0.19 -4.85 9.84
N GLN A 24 0.41 -5.86 9.01
CA GLN A 24 0.52 -7.25 9.46
C GLN A 24 1.68 -7.46 10.43
N GLY A 25 2.78 -6.73 10.25
CA GLY A 25 3.89 -6.72 11.21
C GLY A 25 3.49 -6.15 12.57
N LEU A 26 2.67 -5.10 12.60
CA LEU A 26 2.12 -4.54 13.84
C LEU A 26 1.12 -5.50 14.50
N GLU A 27 0.25 -6.14 13.71
CA GLU A 27 -0.69 -7.16 14.21
C GLU A 27 0.05 -8.32 14.88
N LEU A 28 1.08 -8.86 14.21
CA LEU A 28 1.92 -9.90 14.81
C LEU A 28 2.65 -9.42 16.07
N ALA A 29 3.12 -8.17 16.10
CA ALA A 29 3.85 -7.64 17.24
C ALA A 29 2.96 -7.38 18.48
N ILE A 30 1.69 -7.05 18.28
CA ILE A 30 0.77 -6.63 19.34
C ILE A 30 -0.21 -7.74 19.71
N GLU A 31 -0.90 -8.29 18.71
CA GLU A 31 -1.94 -9.31 18.87
C GLU A 31 -1.34 -10.73 18.86
N GLY A 32 -0.14 -10.91 18.29
CA GLY A 32 0.53 -12.22 18.18
C GLY A 32 0.05 -13.08 17.00
N GLU A 33 -0.96 -12.60 16.27
CA GLU A 33 -1.53 -13.24 15.09
C GLU A 33 -1.95 -12.19 14.05
N ILE A 34 -2.10 -12.62 12.80
CA ILE A 34 -2.62 -11.76 11.72
C ILE A 34 -4.13 -11.96 11.65
N THR A 35 -4.88 -10.91 11.95
CA THR A 35 -6.34 -10.94 11.96
C THR A 35 -6.90 -10.19 10.75
N HIS A 36 -7.61 -10.89 9.88
CA HIS A 36 -8.22 -10.22 8.73
C HIS A 36 -9.50 -9.46 9.13
N ARG A 37 -9.49 -8.13 8.99
CA ARG A 37 -10.65 -7.26 9.22
C ARG A 37 -10.96 -6.45 7.97
N SER A 38 -12.22 -6.44 7.53
CA SER A 38 -12.65 -5.70 6.33
C SER A 38 -12.43 -4.18 6.45
N VAL A 39 -12.41 -3.65 7.68
CA VAL A 39 -12.09 -2.24 7.94
C VAL A 39 -10.63 -1.95 7.57
N ASP A 40 -9.71 -2.86 7.86
CA ASP A 40 -8.28 -2.71 7.57
C ASP A 40 -8.04 -2.72 6.06
N ASP A 41 -8.81 -3.52 5.31
CA ASP A 41 -8.76 -3.52 3.84
C ASP A 41 -9.20 -2.18 3.24
N ILE A 42 -10.31 -1.62 3.75
CA ILE A 42 -10.85 -0.33 3.27
C ILE A 42 -9.87 0.79 3.60
N ILE A 43 -9.37 0.83 4.84
CA ILE A 43 -8.40 1.85 5.29
C ILE A 43 -7.08 1.68 4.52
N GLY A 44 -6.61 0.46 4.36
CA GLY A 44 -5.40 0.12 3.61
C GLY A 44 -5.49 0.58 2.15
N LEU A 45 -6.61 0.31 1.47
CA LEU A 45 -6.83 0.76 0.10
C LEU A 45 -6.82 2.29 -0.04
N ILE A 46 -7.49 2.99 0.88
CA ILE A 46 -7.49 4.46 0.91
C ILE A 46 -6.07 4.99 1.10
N LEU A 47 -5.33 4.43 2.06
CA LEU A 47 -3.95 4.85 2.36
C LEU A 47 -3.01 4.59 1.17
N VAL A 48 -3.09 3.42 0.53
CA VAL A 48 -2.30 3.09 -0.66
C VAL A 48 -2.59 4.06 -1.79
N ALA A 49 -3.86 4.39 -2.04
CA ALA A 49 -4.25 5.37 -3.04
C ALA A 49 -3.66 6.76 -2.71
N SER A 50 -3.83 7.24 -1.47
CA SER A 50 -3.29 8.52 -1.02
C SER A 50 -1.76 8.60 -1.17
N LEU A 51 -1.04 7.57 -0.75
CA LEU A 51 0.42 7.50 -0.87
C LEU A 51 0.88 7.44 -2.32
N TYR A 52 0.19 6.68 -3.18
CA TYR A 52 0.50 6.61 -4.60
C TYR A 52 0.34 7.97 -5.29
N PHE A 53 -0.77 8.67 -5.06
CA PHE A 53 -0.97 10.00 -5.64
C PHE A 53 0.01 11.03 -5.08
N ASN A 54 0.36 10.95 -3.80
CA ASN A 54 1.37 11.81 -3.19
C ASN A 54 2.76 11.55 -3.80
N PHE A 55 3.18 10.29 -3.90
CA PHE A 55 4.43 9.90 -4.53
C PHE A 55 4.50 10.35 -5.99
N LYS A 56 3.41 10.14 -6.74
CA LYS A 56 3.30 10.61 -8.13
C LYS A 56 3.40 12.13 -8.22
N SER A 57 2.76 12.87 -7.33
CA SER A 57 2.87 14.34 -7.30
C SER A 57 4.29 14.79 -7.02
N TRP A 58 4.96 14.16 -6.05
CA TRP A 58 6.35 14.44 -5.71
C TRP A 58 7.32 14.11 -6.84
N ALA A 59 7.18 12.96 -7.50
CA ALA A 59 8.06 12.51 -8.57
C ALA A 59 7.88 13.28 -9.89
N ASN A 60 6.78 14.02 -10.06
CA ASN A 60 6.54 14.89 -11.21
C ASN A 60 6.89 16.37 -10.93
N LYS A 61 7.45 16.69 -9.75
CA LYS A 61 8.11 17.98 -9.49
C LYS A 61 9.49 18.01 -10.14
#